data_AF-A0A3D8QVD6-F1
#
_entry.id   AF-A0A3D8QVD6-F1
#
_cell.length_a   1.000
_cell.length_b   1.000
_cell.length_c   1.000
_cell.angle_alpha   90.00
_cell.angle_beta   90.00
_cell.angle_gamma   90.00
#
_symmetry.space_group_name_H-M   'P 1'
#
loop_
_entity.id
_entity.type
_entity.pdbx_description
1 polymer ?
#
loop_
_entity_poly.entity_id
_entity_poly.type
_entity_poly.pdbx_seq_one_letter_code
_entity_poly.pdbx_strand_id
1 'polypeptide(L)'
;MPLYDIEHVIPMTDEQQLALANALTKAHTARFHTPSYFVNVRFTDVSDMKVYRSGRLVRYNRAILRTRQSENRTSDILNQHCRAVIECWEKTIGSGPENGMHAVWILGALSAGMEAGFARPKVGEEHAWLAQHKAEFQQLADQGNEDFAGLVKELAEREDFKDI
;
A
#
# COMPACT_ATOMS: atom_id res chain seq x y z
N MET A 1 5.79 0.59 5.83
CA MET A 1 5.02 1.71 5.27
C MET A 1 5.25 1.84 3.77
N PRO A 2 4.48 1.10 2.96
CA PRO A 2 4.44 1.30 1.52
C PRO A 2 3.63 2.55 1.12
N LEU A 3 3.90 3.07 -0.08
CA LEU A 3 3.03 4.01 -0.78
C LEU A 3 2.63 3.43 -2.14
N TYR A 4 1.33 3.23 -2.33
CA TYR A 4 0.73 2.96 -3.63
C TYR A 4 0.34 4.28 -4.29
N ASP A 5 1.00 4.61 -5.39
CA ASP A 5 0.50 5.61 -6.32
C ASP A 5 -0.28 4.92 -7.42
N ILE A 6 -1.58 5.15 -7.44
CA ILE A 6 -2.50 4.66 -8.45
C ILE A 6 -2.76 5.79 -9.43
N GLU A 7 -2.20 5.66 -10.63
CA GLU A 7 -2.40 6.62 -11.70
C GLU A 7 -3.45 6.10 -12.67
N HIS A 8 -4.54 6.84 -12.82
CA HIS A 8 -5.69 6.44 -13.62
C HIS A 8 -5.94 7.43 -14.76
N VAL A 9 -6.42 6.93 -15.89
CA VAL A 9 -6.81 7.73 -17.07
C VAL A 9 -8.33 7.69 -17.32
N ILE A 10 -9.05 7.06 -16.40
CA ILE A 10 -10.50 6.90 -16.38
C ILE A 10 -11.06 7.65 -15.16
N PRO A 11 -12.31 8.14 -15.22
CA PRO A 11 -13.00 8.64 -14.03
C PRO A 11 -13.15 7.54 -12.98
N MET A 12 -12.93 7.87 -11.72
CA MET A 12 -13.14 6.97 -10.58
C MET A 12 -13.99 7.68 -9.52
N THR A 13 -15.02 7.01 -9.01
CA THR A 13 -15.81 7.55 -7.89
C THR A 13 -15.06 7.38 -6.57
N ASP A 14 -15.46 8.13 -5.54
CA ASP A 14 -14.87 8.01 -4.20
C ASP A 14 -15.10 6.60 -3.63
N GLU A 15 -16.25 5.97 -3.91
CA GLU A 15 -16.52 4.59 -3.50
C GLU A 15 -15.56 3.60 -4.17
N GLN A 16 -15.25 3.79 -5.46
CA GLN A 16 -14.28 2.96 -6.18
C GLN A 16 -12.87 3.14 -5.64
N GLN A 17 -12.45 4.38 -5.37
CA GLN A 17 -11.15 4.68 -4.78
C GLN A 17 -11.02 4.06 -3.39
N LEU A 18 -12.04 4.22 -2.54
CA LEU A 18 -12.08 3.63 -1.20
C LEU A 18 -12.05 2.10 -1.25
N ALA A 19 -12.88 1.49 -2.11
CA ALA A 19 -12.91 0.03 -2.26
C ALA A 19 -11.56 -0.52 -2.71
N LEU A 20 -10.91 0.14 -3.66
CA LEU A 20 -9.59 -0.27 -4.16
C LEU A 20 -8.50 -0.07 -3.10
N ALA A 21 -8.51 1.05 -2.37
CA ALA A 21 -7.57 1.30 -1.28
C ALA A 21 -7.66 0.22 -0.19
N ASN A 22 -8.88 -0.17 0.19
CA ASN A 22 -9.12 -1.25 1.15
C ASN A 22 -8.63 -2.60 0.63
N ALA A 23 -8.89 -2.92 -0.65
CA ALA A 23 -8.44 -4.16 -1.27
C ALA A 23 -6.91 -4.26 -1.33
N LEU A 24 -6.23 -3.18 -1.74
CA LEU A 24 -4.77 -3.11 -1.79
C LEU A 24 -4.15 -3.21 -0.40
N THR A 25 -4.74 -2.53 0.59
CA THR A 25 -4.32 -2.61 1.99
C THR A 25 -4.38 -4.04 2.47
N LYS A 26 -5.54 -4.71 2.32
CA LYS A 26 -5.70 -6.12 2.68
C LYS A 26 -4.70 -7.04 1.98
N ALA A 27 -4.45 -6.83 0.68
CA ALA A 27 -3.49 -7.63 -0.07
C ALA A 27 -2.04 -7.41 0.40
N HIS A 28 -1.69 -6.20 0.82
CA HIS A 28 -0.36 -5.89 1.33
C HIS A 28 -0.14 -6.45 2.74
N THR A 29 -1.08 -6.20 3.65
CA THR A 29 -0.98 -6.61 5.05
C THR A 29 -0.91 -8.13 5.15
N ALA A 30 -1.73 -8.85 4.38
CA ALA A 30 -1.71 -10.32 4.34
C ALA A 30 -0.41 -10.92 3.79
N ARG A 31 0.22 -10.27 2.80
CA ARG A 31 1.45 -10.81 2.18
C ARG A 31 2.72 -10.47 2.96
N PHE A 32 2.75 -9.29 3.58
CA PHE A 32 3.97 -8.74 4.17
C PHE A 32 3.89 -8.54 5.68
N HIS A 33 2.86 -9.08 6.35
CA HIS A 33 2.65 -8.98 7.79
C HIS A 33 2.82 -7.56 8.33
N THR A 34 2.43 -6.59 7.51
CA THR A 34 2.55 -5.17 7.83
C THR A 34 1.23 -4.72 8.48
N PRO A 35 1.24 -3.91 9.54
CA PRO A 35 0.03 -3.25 10.03
C PRO A 35 -0.65 -2.41 8.95
N SER A 36 -1.97 -2.37 8.95
CA SER A 36 -2.76 -1.64 7.95
C SER A 36 -2.49 -0.14 7.95
N TYR A 37 -2.27 0.45 9.12
CA TYR A 37 -1.91 1.86 9.31
C TYR A 37 -0.75 2.33 8.42
N PHE A 38 0.20 1.44 8.13
CA PHE A 38 1.38 1.76 7.33
C PHE A 38 1.11 1.82 5.83
N VAL A 39 -0.03 1.35 5.35
CA VAL A 39 -0.32 1.25 3.93
C VAL A 39 -0.97 2.54 3.44
N ASN A 40 -0.20 3.32 2.69
CA ASN A 40 -0.69 4.54 2.08
C ASN A 40 -1.13 4.24 0.64
N VAL A 41 -2.33 4.68 0.26
CA VAL A 41 -2.84 4.61 -1.12
C VAL A 41 -3.25 6.00 -1.56
N ARG A 42 -2.72 6.44 -2.70
CA ARG A 42 -3.03 7.72 -3.32
C ARG A 42 -3.48 7.50 -4.75
N PHE A 43 -4.52 8.21 -5.15
CA PHE A 43 -5.01 8.23 -6.53
C PHE A 43 -4.57 9.52 -7.22
N THR A 44 -4.24 9.44 -8.49
CA THR A 44 -3.88 10.61 -9.30
C THR A 44 -4.49 10.44 -10.69
N ASP A 45 -5.34 11.40 -11.06
CA ASP A 45 -5.82 11.51 -12.44
C ASP A 45 -4.69 12.00 -13.32
N VAL A 46 -4.33 11.16 -14.29
CA VAL A 46 -3.29 11.43 -15.28
C VAL A 46 -3.84 11.41 -16.70
N SER A 47 -5.16 11.58 -16.88
CA SER A 47 -5.84 11.55 -18.19
C SER A 47 -5.29 12.55 -19.20
N ASP A 48 -4.75 13.66 -18.70
CA ASP A 48 -4.20 14.75 -19.51
C ASP A 48 -2.67 14.68 -19.64
N MET A 49 -2.02 13.75 -18.94
CA MET A 49 -0.59 13.52 -19.06
C MET A 49 -0.25 12.74 -20.33
N LYS A 50 0.78 13.19 -21.05
CA LYS A 50 1.25 12.53 -22.27
C LYS A 50 2.25 11.43 -21.93
N VAL A 51 1.90 10.19 -22.24
CA VAL A 51 2.80 9.04 -22.15
C VAL A 51 3.10 8.52 -23.55
N TYR A 52 4.38 8.35 -23.87
CA TYR A 52 4.83 7.79 -25.15
C TYR A 52 5.44 6.42 -24.93
N ARG A 53 4.94 5.41 -25.65
CA ARG A 53 5.50 4.05 -25.68
C ARG A 53 5.84 3.69 -27.11
N SER A 54 7.10 3.32 -27.34
CA SER A 54 7.64 3.05 -28.68
C SER A 54 7.39 4.21 -29.66
N GLY A 55 7.55 5.45 -29.18
CA GLY A 55 7.31 6.66 -29.99
C GLY A 55 5.84 7.00 -30.24
N ARG A 56 4.88 6.20 -29.76
CA ARG A 56 3.44 6.43 -29.95
C ARG A 56 2.78 6.93 -28.67
N LEU A 57 1.87 7.89 -28.78
CA LEU A 57 1.01 8.31 -27.68
C LEU A 57 0.16 7.13 -27.20
N VAL A 58 0.19 6.86 -25.90
CA VAL A 58 -0.59 5.81 -25.25
C VAL A 58 -1.28 6.37 -24.01
N ARG A 59 -2.41 5.75 -23.66
CA ARG A 59 -3.18 6.03 -22.44
C ARG A 59 -3.39 4.70 -21.73
N TYR A 60 -3.06 4.62 -20.45
CA TYR A 60 -3.25 3.41 -19.65
C TYR A 60 -3.18 3.69 -18.15
N ASN A 61 -3.88 2.89 -17.36
CA ASN A 61 -3.81 2.93 -15.89
C ASN A 61 -2.56 2.18 -15.40
N ARG A 62 -1.92 2.70 -14.34
CA ARG A 62 -0.75 2.06 -13.73
C ARG A 62 -0.72 2.21 -12.22
N ALA A 63 -0.09 1.25 -11.54
CA ALA A 63 0.22 1.34 -10.13
C ALA A 63 1.74 1.37 -9.91
N ILE A 64 2.19 2.27 -9.05
CA ILE A 64 3.57 2.40 -8.61
C ILE A 64 3.62 2.20 -7.10
N LEU A 65 4.10 1.04 -6.67
CA LEU A 65 4.28 0.73 -5.27
C LEU A 65 5.71 1.06 -4.85
N ARG A 66 5.88 2.02 -3.95
CA ARG A 66 7.15 2.30 -3.30
C ARG A 66 7.20 1.58 -1.97
N THR A 67 8.24 0.76 -1.78
CA THR A 67 8.48 -0.01 -0.57
C THR A 67 9.96 0.09 -0.16
N ARG A 68 10.27 -0.35 1.06
CA ARG A 68 11.64 -0.60 1.49
C ARG A 68 12.25 -1.73 0.66
N GLN A 69 13.53 -1.61 0.36
CA GLN A 69 14.33 -2.71 -0.18
C GLN A 69 14.50 -3.77 0.90
N SER A 70 14.39 -5.04 0.52
CA SER A 70 14.48 -6.19 1.42
C SER A 70 15.03 -7.38 0.66
N GLU A 71 16.08 -8.01 1.16
CA GLU A 71 16.61 -9.26 0.57
C GLU A 71 15.59 -10.40 0.67
N ASN A 72 14.76 -10.39 1.71
CA ASN A 72 13.68 -11.37 1.91
C ASN A 72 12.48 -11.19 0.95
N ARG A 73 12.44 -10.14 0.13
CA ARG A 73 11.36 -9.88 -0.84
C ARG A 73 11.88 -10.16 -2.24
N THR A 74 11.92 -11.45 -2.59
CA THR A 74 12.41 -11.91 -3.88
C THR A 74 11.57 -11.38 -5.04
N SER A 75 12.14 -11.38 -6.25
CA SER A 75 11.43 -10.98 -7.47
C SER A 75 10.13 -11.76 -7.66
N ASP A 76 10.10 -13.06 -7.33
CA ASP A 76 8.90 -13.88 -7.44
C ASP A 76 7.79 -13.44 -6.48
N ILE A 77 8.13 -13.14 -5.23
CA ILE A 77 7.17 -12.62 -4.24
C ILE A 77 6.63 -11.27 -4.70
N LEU A 78 7.49 -10.39 -5.23
CA LEU A 78 7.08 -9.10 -5.75
C LEU A 78 6.20 -9.24 -6.99
N ASN A 79 6.51 -10.15 -7.91
CA ASN A 79 5.70 -10.42 -9.10
C ASN A 79 4.34 -11.05 -8.75
N GLN A 80 4.27 -11.89 -7.73
CA GLN A 80 2.99 -12.36 -7.18
C GLN A 80 2.20 -11.20 -6.60
N HIS A 81 2.86 -10.26 -5.92
CA HIS A 81 2.19 -9.07 -5.42
C HIS A 81 1.72 -8.13 -6.54
N CYS A 82 2.47 -7.96 -7.63
CA CYS A 82 2.00 -7.24 -8.82
C CYS A 82 0.69 -7.84 -9.37
N ARG A 83 0.60 -9.17 -9.46
CA ARG A 83 -0.63 -9.85 -9.90
C ARG A 83 -1.80 -9.58 -8.95
N ALA A 84 -1.57 -9.63 -7.64
CA ALA A 84 -2.60 -9.31 -6.66
C ALA A 84 -3.11 -7.86 -6.79
N VAL A 85 -2.23 -6.90 -7.09
CA VAL A 85 -2.62 -5.49 -7.35
C VAL A 85 -3.52 -5.40 -8.59
N ILE A 86 -3.19 -6.11 -9.67
CA ILE A 86 -4.03 -6.19 -10.89
C ILE A 86 -5.39 -6.79 -10.55
N GLU A 87 -5.43 -7.91 -9.81
CA GLU A 87 -6.68 -8.54 -9.40
C GLU A 87 -7.56 -7.63 -8.53
N CYS A 88 -6.95 -6.86 -7.61
CA CYS A 88 -7.69 -5.89 -6.80
C CYS A 88 -8.32 -4.81 -7.67
N TRP A 89 -7.58 -4.32 -8.67
CA TRP A 89 -8.10 -3.37 -9.64
C TRP A 89 -9.25 -3.97 -10.45
N GLU A 90 -9.04 -5.13 -11.07
CA GLU A 90 -10.03 -5.74 -11.97
C GLU A 90 -11.34 -6.08 -11.24
N LYS A 91 -11.29 -6.50 -9.98
CA LYS A 91 -12.48 -6.77 -9.17
C LYS A 91 -13.26 -5.50 -8.79
N THR A 92 -12.57 -4.37 -8.68
CA THR A 92 -13.18 -3.11 -8.21
C THR A 92 -13.64 -2.22 -9.36
N ILE A 93 -12.85 -2.17 -10.42
CA ILE A 93 -12.98 -1.22 -11.53
C ILE A 93 -13.40 -1.91 -12.83
N GLY A 94 -12.95 -3.16 -13.00
CA GLY A 94 -13.16 -3.95 -14.20
C GLY A 94 -11.86 -4.20 -14.98
N SER A 95 -11.93 -5.19 -15.87
CA SER A 95 -10.88 -5.51 -16.82
C SER A 95 -11.23 -4.95 -18.21
N GLY A 96 -10.22 -4.79 -19.07
CA GLY A 96 -10.43 -4.39 -20.46
C GLY A 96 -9.34 -3.47 -21.00
N PRO A 97 -9.37 -3.16 -22.31
CA PRO A 97 -8.32 -2.37 -22.96
C PRO A 97 -8.19 -0.94 -22.43
N GLU A 98 -9.31 -0.33 -22.03
CA GLU A 98 -9.35 1.06 -21.54
C GLU A 98 -9.33 1.13 -20.00
N ASN A 99 -10.12 0.28 -19.35
CA ASN A 99 -10.31 0.31 -17.90
C ASN A 99 -9.28 -0.54 -17.15
N GLY A 100 -8.56 -1.45 -17.82
CA GLY A 100 -7.65 -2.38 -17.17
C GLY A 100 -6.40 -1.72 -16.59
N MET A 101 -5.84 -2.36 -15.57
CA MET A 101 -4.50 -2.04 -15.06
C MET A 101 -3.47 -2.55 -16.05
N HIS A 102 -2.73 -1.64 -16.69
CA HIS A 102 -1.77 -2.03 -17.73
C HIS A 102 -0.37 -2.32 -17.17
N ALA A 103 0.03 -1.58 -16.14
CA ALA A 103 1.36 -1.71 -15.56
C ALA A 103 1.30 -1.65 -14.03
N VAL A 104 2.09 -2.51 -13.40
CA VAL A 104 2.38 -2.43 -11.96
C VAL A 104 3.87 -2.49 -11.77
N TRP A 105 4.43 -1.50 -11.08
CA TRP A 105 5.84 -1.44 -10.75
C TRP A 105 6.02 -1.39 -9.24
N ILE A 106 6.90 -2.24 -8.72
CA ILE A 106 7.30 -2.21 -7.32
C ILE A 106 8.73 -1.71 -7.23
N LEU A 107 8.93 -0.60 -6.53
CA LEU A 107 10.21 0.07 -6.35
C LEU A 107 10.69 -0.11 -4.91
N GLY A 108 11.85 -0.74 -4.73
CA GLY A 108 12.57 -0.79 -3.45
C GLY A 108 13.33 0.51 -3.17
N ALA A 109 12.64 1.65 -3.11
CA ALA A 109 13.26 2.98 -3.12
C ALA A 109 13.32 3.67 -1.74
N LEU A 110 12.71 3.09 -0.70
CA LEU A 110 12.55 3.76 0.59
C LEU A 110 13.69 3.41 1.57
N SER A 111 14.74 4.24 1.62
CA SER A 111 15.90 4.06 2.53
C SER A 111 15.66 4.57 3.96
N ALA A 112 14.86 5.62 4.13
CA ALA A 112 14.51 6.20 5.43
C ALA A 112 13.06 6.75 5.37
N GLY A 113 12.44 7.01 6.52
CA GLY A 113 11.15 7.68 6.59
C GLY A 113 10.70 7.93 8.02
N MET A 114 9.84 8.92 8.18
CA MET A 114 9.15 9.27 9.42
C MET A 114 7.66 9.36 9.10
N GLU A 115 6.82 8.65 9.85
CA GLU A 115 5.36 8.70 9.71
C GLU A 115 4.76 8.89 11.11
N ALA A 116 3.90 9.90 11.25
CA ALA A 116 3.35 10.36 12.53
C ALA A 116 4.37 10.54 13.67
N GLY A 117 5.59 10.99 13.32
CA GLY A 117 6.66 11.21 14.30
C GLY A 117 7.50 9.96 14.62
N PHE A 118 7.18 8.80 14.06
CA PHE A 118 7.93 7.57 14.28
C PHE A 118 8.85 7.26 13.10
N ALA A 119 10.12 6.97 13.40
CA ALA A 119 11.04 6.41 12.42
C ALA A 119 10.57 5.02 12.03
N ARG A 120 10.64 4.68 10.73
CA ARG A 120 10.22 3.36 10.26
C ARG A 120 11.09 2.25 10.86
N PRO A 121 10.54 1.06 11.13
CA PRO A 121 11.35 -0.09 11.50
C PRO A 121 12.35 -0.42 10.39
N LYS A 122 13.46 -1.05 10.77
CA LYS A 122 14.27 -1.80 9.80
C LYS A 122 13.47 -3.00 9.28
N VAL A 123 13.82 -3.46 8.09
CA VAL A 123 13.18 -4.64 7.52
C VAL A 123 13.47 -5.86 8.39
N GLY A 124 12.42 -6.56 8.82
CA GLY A 124 12.52 -7.74 9.69
C GLY A 124 12.46 -7.42 11.18
N GLU A 125 12.51 -6.14 11.56
CA GLU A 125 12.43 -5.69 12.97
C GLU A 125 11.04 -5.16 13.33
N GLU A 126 10.02 -5.41 12.50
CA GLU A 126 8.68 -4.84 12.67
C GLU A 126 8.05 -5.20 14.03
N HIS A 127 8.15 -6.45 14.48
CA HIS A 127 7.54 -6.86 15.75
C HIS A 127 8.19 -6.18 16.96
N ALA A 128 9.52 -6.15 17.00
CA ALA A 128 10.26 -5.51 18.08
C ALA A 128 9.98 -4.00 18.12
N TRP A 129 9.91 -3.37 16.94
CA TRP A 129 9.55 -1.96 16.82
C TRP A 129 8.12 -1.69 17.28
N LEU A 130 7.15 -2.54 16.93
CA LEU A 130 5.77 -2.40 17.39
C LEU A 130 5.66 -2.54 18.91
N ALA A 131 6.35 -3.53 19.50
CA ALA A 131 6.39 -3.71 20.96
C ALA A 131 7.00 -2.50 21.66
N GLN A 132 8.09 -1.95 21.12
CA GLN A 132 8.77 -0.77 21.66
C GLN A 132 7.85 0.46 21.71
N HIS A 133 7.04 0.68 20.69
CA HIS A 133 6.21 1.88 20.56
C HIS A 133 4.75 1.70 21.00
N LYS A 134 4.34 0.49 21.41
CA LYS A 134 2.96 0.15 21.77
C LYS A 134 2.34 1.09 22.81
N ALA A 135 3.10 1.47 23.84
CA ALA A 135 2.62 2.40 24.87
C ALA A 135 2.34 3.81 24.32
N GLU A 136 3.18 4.27 23.39
CA GLU A 136 3.01 5.57 22.73
C GLU A 136 1.81 5.55 21.77
N PHE A 137 1.59 4.44 21.07
CA PHE A 137 0.38 4.24 20.24
C PHE A 137 -0.89 4.27 21.08
N GLN A 138 -0.90 3.63 22.26
CA GLN A 138 -2.04 3.69 23.18
C GLN A 138 -2.27 5.12 23.64
N GLN A 139 -1.22 5.85 24.02
CA GLN A 139 -1.36 7.24 24.44
C GLN A 139 -1.95 8.13 23.32
N LEU A 140 -1.52 7.94 22.07
CA LEU A 140 -2.07 8.67 20.92
C LEU A 140 -3.53 8.29 20.63
N ALA A 141 -3.87 7.01 20.77
CA ALA A 141 -5.25 6.53 20.66
C ALA A 141 -6.15 7.15 21.75
N ASP A 142 -5.68 7.19 23.00
CA ASP A 142 -6.41 7.77 24.14
C ASP A 142 -6.61 9.29 23.99
N GLN A 143 -5.74 9.96 23.22
CA GLN A 143 -5.87 11.38 22.85
C GLN A 143 -6.84 11.62 21.68
N GLY A 144 -7.47 10.56 21.15
CA GLY A 144 -8.46 10.64 20.08
C GLY A 144 -7.87 10.56 18.67
N ASN A 145 -6.62 10.11 18.51
CA ASN A 145 -6.08 9.85 17.18
C ASN A 145 -6.65 8.53 16.61
N GLU A 146 -7.57 8.64 15.65
CA GLU A 146 -8.29 7.51 15.06
C GLU A 146 -7.37 6.49 14.37
N ASP A 147 -6.29 6.94 13.75
CA ASP A 147 -5.31 6.05 13.12
C ASP A 147 -4.64 5.13 14.14
N PHE A 148 -4.22 5.69 15.28
CA PHE A 148 -3.60 4.91 16.35
C PHE A 148 -4.62 4.08 17.12
N ALA A 149 -5.86 4.54 17.26
CA ALA A 149 -6.94 3.71 17.79
C ALA A 149 -7.18 2.47 16.90
N GLY A 150 -7.17 2.67 15.58
CA GLY A 150 -7.24 1.58 14.60
C GLY A 150 -6.05 0.63 14.70
N LEU A 151 -4.84 1.16 14.80
CA LEU A 151 -3.61 0.36 14.95
C LEU A 151 -3.62 -0.46 16.25
N VAL A 152 -3.95 0.15 17.40
CA VAL A 152 -4.02 -0.56 18.69
C VAL A 152 -5.04 -1.69 18.64
N LYS A 153 -6.22 -1.44 18.06
CA LYS A 153 -7.24 -2.47 17.84
C LYS A 153 -6.72 -3.59 16.95
N GLU A 154 -6.09 -3.23 15.82
CA GLU A 154 -5.52 -4.19 14.89
C GLU A 154 -4.46 -5.10 15.57
N LEU A 155 -3.57 -4.51 16.37
CA LEU A 155 -2.55 -5.27 17.11
C LEU A 155 -3.16 -6.24 18.12
N ALA A 156 -4.31 -5.90 18.73
CA ALA A 156 -5.00 -6.77 19.67
C ALA A 156 -5.78 -7.92 18.99
N GLU A 157 -6.28 -7.71 17.78
CA GLU A 157 -7.17 -8.65 17.08
C GLU A 157 -6.43 -9.60 16.12
N ARG A 158 -5.29 -9.18 15.55
CA ARG A 158 -4.55 -9.97 14.57
C ARG A 158 -3.70 -11.05 15.21
N GLU A 159 -3.89 -12.30 14.76
CA GLU A 159 -3.12 -13.46 15.23
C GLU A 159 -1.60 -13.28 15.11
N ASP A 160 -1.12 -12.66 14.04
CA ASP A 160 0.32 -12.47 13.81
C ASP A 160 0.96 -11.41 14.73
N PHE A 161 0.16 -10.69 15.52
CA PHE A 161 0.61 -9.66 16.47
C PHE A 161 0.30 -9.98 17.93
N LYS A 162 -0.22 -11.17 18.25
CA LYS A 162 -0.62 -11.53 19.61
C LYS A 162 0.51 -11.53 20.65
N ASP A 163 1.74 -11.73 20.21
CA ASP A 163 2.93 -11.78 21.07
C ASP A 163 3.62 -10.40 21.22
N ILE A 164 3.00 -9.34 20.71
CA ILE A 164 3.49 -7.95 20.74
C ILE A 164 2.84 -7.18 21.90
#